data_AF-A0A961C467-F1
#
_entry.id   AF-A0A961C467-F1
#
_cell.length_a   1.000
_cell.length_b   1.000
_cell.length_c   1.000
_cell.angle_alpha   90.00
_cell.angle_beta   90.00
_cell.angle_gamma   90.00
#
_symmetry.space_group_name_H-M   'P 1'
#
loop_
_entity.id
_entity.type
_entity.pdbx_description
1 polymer ?
#
loop_
_entity_poly.entity_id
_entity_poly.type
_entity_poly.pdbx_seq_one_letter_code
_entity_poly.pdbx_strand_id
1 'polypeptide(L)'
;MVIFENRDGHPGYNQFDSVESAVSFVEDLRNNQGIDKFQIFELKEVKFELKTYYRVQLQALNPGAPSKPAAGQQAPAAQPAAAAQPAPKPAAETAAPAPAAPPQAAPPKAEPTPAAAAPTPQSGAAAPVPPADQPSEDDQPARRGLFGR
;
A
#
# COMPACT_ATOMS: atom_id res chain seq x y z
N MET A 1 14.24 5.56 -2.34
CA MET A 1 14.23 4.69 -1.14
C MET A 1 14.07 3.24 -1.56
N VAL A 2 14.73 2.31 -0.88
CA VAL A 2 14.62 0.86 -1.09
C VAL A 2 14.15 0.20 0.21
N ILE A 3 13.17 -0.70 0.10
CA ILE A 3 12.71 -1.57 1.18
C ILE A 3 13.04 -3.00 0.77
N PHE A 4 13.67 -3.78 1.63
CA PHE A 4 14.05 -5.16 1.34
C PHE A 4 13.78 -6.08 2.52
N GLU A 5 13.50 -7.35 2.27
CA GLU A 5 13.30 -8.37 3.31
C GLU A 5 14.60 -9.17 3.47
N ASN A 6 15.27 -9.06 4.62
CA ASN A 6 16.46 -9.87 4.91
C ASN A 6 16.11 -11.36 5.00
N ARG A 7 17.13 -12.23 4.99
CA ARG A 7 16.95 -13.68 5.20
C ARG A 7 16.25 -14.03 6.52
N ASP A 8 16.37 -13.16 7.50
CA ASP A 8 15.68 -13.26 8.80
C ASP A 8 14.21 -12.82 8.75
N GLY A 9 13.71 -12.38 7.59
CA GLY A 9 12.34 -11.87 7.40
C GLY A 9 12.14 -10.44 7.88
N HIS A 10 13.18 -9.80 8.43
CA HIS A 10 13.10 -8.42 8.90
C HIS A 10 13.23 -7.41 7.74
N PRO A 11 12.37 -6.38 7.68
CA PRO A 11 12.47 -5.36 6.66
C PRO A 11 13.66 -4.43 6.94
N GLY A 12 14.53 -4.29 5.96
CA GLY A 12 15.58 -3.28 5.87
C GLY A 12 15.11 -2.08 5.05
N TYR A 13 15.57 -0.89 5.43
CA TYR A 13 15.24 0.36 4.75
C TYR A 13 16.53 1.08 4.41
N ASN A 14 16.67 1.52 3.17
CA ASN A 14 17.79 2.36 2.77
C ASN A 14 17.31 3.52 1.91
N GLN A 15 17.76 4.74 2.24
CA GLN A 15 17.40 5.95 1.51
C GLN A 15 18.49 6.29 0.50
N PHE A 16 18.06 6.74 -0.66
CA PHE A 16 18.94 7.10 -1.77
C PHE A 16 18.40 8.36 -2.41
N ASP A 17 19.30 9.24 -2.86
CA ASP A 17 18.98 10.48 -3.56
C ASP A 17 18.62 10.24 -5.03
N SER A 18 19.02 9.09 -5.61
CA SER A 18 18.75 8.72 -6.99
C SER A 18 18.32 7.27 -7.15
N VAL A 19 17.51 6.99 -8.17
CA VAL A 19 17.09 5.61 -8.53
C VAL A 19 18.28 4.77 -9.00
N GLU A 20 19.24 5.36 -9.69
CA GLU A 20 20.44 4.66 -10.16
C GLU A 20 21.22 4.04 -8.98
N SER A 21 21.43 4.82 -7.91
CA SER A 21 22.08 4.33 -6.69
C SER A 21 21.27 3.22 -6.01
N ALA A 22 19.93 3.34 -6.02
CA ALA A 22 19.03 2.33 -5.50
C ALA A 22 19.10 1.01 -6.28
N VAL A 23 19.24 1.07 -7.61
CA VAL A 23 19.39 -0.11 -8.47
C VAL A 23 20.70 -0.82 -8.17
N SER A 24 21.82 -0.10 -8.10
CA SER A 24 23.11 -0.72 -7.75
C SER A 24 23.08 -1.41 -6.39
N PHE A 25 22.38 -0.84 -5.41
CA PHE A 25 22.20 -1.48 -4.10
C PHE A 25 21.33 -2.74 -4.16
N VAL A 26 20.26 -2.71 -4.95
CA VAL A 26 19.41 -3.88 -5.19
C VAL A 26 20.18 -5.01 -5.88
N GLU A 27 21.04 -4.66 -6.85
CA GLU A 27 21.93 -5.62 -7.50
C GLU A 27 22.91 -6.24 -6.49
N ASP A 28 23.47 -5.45 -5.58
CA ASP A 28 24.32 -5.93 -4.49
C ASP A 28 23.57 -6.87 -3.54
N LEU A 29 22.36 -6.48 -3.09
CA LEU A 29 21.49 -7.32 -2.26
C LEU A 29 21.25 -8.69 -2.90
N ARG A 30 20.95 -8.71 -4.20
CA ARG A 30 20.73 -9.96 -4.92
C ARG A 30 22.03 -10.75 -5.12
N ASN A 31 23.13 -10.11 -5.49
CA ASN A 31 24.37 -10.78 -5.84
C ASN A 31 25.16 -11.28 -4.63
N ASN A 32 25.20 -10.51 -3.55
CA ASN A 32 26.01 -10.80 -2.37
C ASN A 32 25.20 -11.37 -1.22
N GLN A 33 23.95 -10.92 -1.03
CA GLN A 33 23.11 -11.30 0.12
C GLN A 33 22.03 -12.34 -0.25
N GLY A 34 21.76 -12.52 -1.55
CA GLY A 34 20.73 -13.44 -2.04
C GLY A 34 19.32 -13.01 -1.64
N ILE A 35 19.07 -11.70 -1.55
CA ILE A 35 17.76 -11.15 -1.22
C ILE A 35 17.03 -10.82 -2.53
N ASP A 36 15.91 -11.52 -2.77
CA ASP A 36 15.09 -11.35 -3.98
C ASP A 36 13.85 -10.47 -3.76
N LYS A 37 13.51 -10.18 -2.49
CA LYS A 37 12.34 -9.38 -2.11
C LYS A 37 12.75 -7.96 -1.78
N PHE A 38 12.57 -7.06 -2.74
CA PHE A 38 12.84 -5.64 -2.56
C PHE A 38 11.91 -4.78 -3.41
N GLN A 39 11.70 -3.54 -2.97
CA GLN A 39 10.83 -2.55 -3.60
C GLN A 39 11.54 -1.20 -3.64
N ILE A 40 11.45 -0.49 -4.76
CA ILE A 40 12.06 0.82 -4.96
C ILE A 40 10.95 1.87 -5.00
N PHE A 41 11.13 2.96 -4.26
CA PHE A 41 10.20 4.09 -4.18
C PHE A 41 10.91 5.40 -4.48
N GLU A 42 10.39 6.14 -5.45
CA GLU A 42 10.76 7.53 -5.77
C GLU A 42 9.47 8.35 -5.86
N LEU A 43 9.00 8.87 -4.71
CA LEU A 43 7.65 9.45 -4.49
C LEU A 43 6.48 8.48 -4.74
N LYS A 44 6.64 7.54 -5.68
CA LYS A 44 5.76 6.44 -6.06
C LYS A 44 6.60 5.17 -6.19
N GLU A 45 5.94 4.03 -6.13
CA GLU A 45 6.60 2.74 -6.38
C GLU A 45 7.10 2.67 -7.82
N VAL A 46 8.38 2.34 -7.99
CA VAL A 46 9.03 2.13 -9.28
C VAL A 46 8.91 0.66 -9.61
N LYS A 47 8.14 0.32 -10.65
CA LYS A 47 8.07 -1.04 -11.18
C LYS A 47 9.30 -1.30 -12.05
N PHE A 48 10.04 -2.35 -11.74
CA PHE A 48 11.22 -2.75 -12.49
C PHE A 48 11.26 -4.28 -12.66
N GLU A 49 12.12 -4.74 -13.56
CA GLU A 49 12.37 -6.16 -13.82
C GLU A 49 13.87 -6.43 -13.70
N LEU A 50 14.27 -7.39 -12.87
CA LEU A 50 15.67 -7.77 -12.70
C LEU A 50 16.05 -8.86 -13.72
N LYS A 51 16.89 -8.51 -14.70
CA LYS A 51 17.41 -9.46 -15.70
C LYS A 51 18.82 -9.88 -15.35
N THR A 52 18.99 -11.15 -14.94
CA THR A 52 20.32 -11.69 -14.66
C THR A 52 20.99 -12.14 -15.95
N TYR A 53 22.15 -11.57 -16.28
CA TYR A 53 23.01 -12.04 -17.37
C TYR A 53 24.32 -12.61 -16.81
N TYR A 54 24.61 -13.86 -17.13
CA TYR A 54 25.87 -14.52 -16.74
C TYR A 54 26.90 -14.39 -17.85
N ARG A 55 27.97 -13.64 -17.61
CA ARG A 55 29.12 -13.57 -18.51
C ARG A 55 30.23 -14.51 -18.02
N VAL A 56 30.42 -15.62 -18.72
CA VAL A 56 31.53 -16.55 -18.43
C VAL A 56 32.76 -16.12 -19.23
N GLN A 57 33.86 -15.85 -18.54
CA GLN A 57 35.17 -15.63 -19.17
C GLN A 57 36.12 -16.74 -18.72
N LEU A 58 36.62 -17.53 -19.66
CA LEU A 58 37.63 -18.55 -19.40
C LEU A 58 39.00 -17.89 -19.43
N GLN A 59 39.56 -17.56 -18.25
CA GLN A 59 40.87 -16.89 -18.15
C GLN A 59 42.07 -17.80 -18.49
N ALA A 60 41.89 -19.12 -18.65
CA ALA A 60 42.98 -20.00 -18.99
C ALA A 60 42.53 -21.30 -19.66
N LEU A 61 42.69 -21.36 -20.99
CA LEU A 61 43.34 -22.49 -21.65
C LEU A 61 44.76 -22.06 -22.08
N ASN A 62 45.42 -21.23 -21.26
CA ASN A 62 46.81 -20.83 -21.46
C ASN A 62 47.68 -21.65 -20.49
N PRO A 63 48.43 -22.67 -20.96
CA PRO A 63 49.27 -23.50 -20.10
C PRO A 63 50.47 -22.68 -19.63
N GLY A 64 50.38 -22.02 -18.46
CA GLY A 64 51.55 -21.37 -17.87
C GLY A 64 51.33 -20.22 -16.88
N ALA A 65 50.09 -19.73 -16.68
CA ALA A 65 49.85 -18.70 -15.66
C ALA A 65 49.51 -19.34 -14.30
N PRO A 66 50.16 -18.94 -13.18
CA PRO A 66 49.82 -19.46 -11.86
C PRO A 66 48.40 -19.04 -11.49
N SER A 67 47.49 -20.01 -11.44
CA SER A 67 46.14 -19.82 -10.95
C SER A 67 46.17 -19.55 -9.45
N LYS A 68 45.84 -18.33 -9.03
CA LYS A 68 45.46 -18.07 -7.65
C LYS A 68 44.15 -18.82 -7.39
N PRO A 69 44.06 -19.72 -6.38
CA PRO A 69 42.82 -20.41 -6.10
C PRO A 69 41.74 -19.38 -5.77
N ALA A 70 40.71 -19.30 -6.62
CA ALA A 70 39.47 -18.65 -6.24
C ALA A 70 38.85 -19.51 -5.14
N ALA A 71 38.79 -18.98 -3.92
CA ALA A 71 38.00 -19.58 -2.85
C ALA A 71 36.57 -19.75 -3.38
N GLY A 72 36.11 -21.00 -3.45
CA GLY A 72 34.89 -21.39 -4.15
C GLY A 72 33.68 -20.59 -3.68
N GLN A 73 33.17 -19.73 -4.57
CA GLN A 73 31.78 -19.31 -4.49
C GLN A 73 30.93 -20.54 -4.78
N GLN A 74 30.35 -21.12 -3.73
CA GLN A 74 29.32 -22.14 -3.87
C GLN A 74 28.19 -21.53 -4.71
N ALA A 75 27.92 -22.13 -5.88
CA ALA A 75 26.74 -21.81 -6.65
C ALA A 75 25.50 -22.01 -5.76
N PRO A 76 24.55 -21.06 -5.71
CA PRO A 76 23.29 -21.29 -5.02
C PRO A 76 22.61 -22.54 -5.60
N ALA A 77 22.33 -23.51 -4.74
CA ALA A 77 21.53 -24.66 -5.10
C ALA A 77 20.18 -24.16 -5.63
N ALA A 78 19.77 -24.62 -6.82
CA ALA A 78 18.47 -24.33 -7.37
C ALA A 78 17.39 -24.78 -6.37
N GLN A 79 16.72 -23.80 -5.75
CA GLN A 79 15.59 -24.07 -4.88
C GLN A 79 14.47 -24.69 -5.72
N PRO A 80 13.90 -25.86 -5.33
CA PRO A 80 12.78 -26.45 -6.04
C PRO A 80 11.63 -25.44 -6.12
N ALA A 81 11.12 -25.21 -7.34
CA ALA A 81 9.94 -24.41 -7.55
C ALA A 81 8.80 -24.94 -6.66
N ALA A 82 8.30 -24.09 -5.76
CA ALA A 82 7.12 -24.41 -4.99
C ALA A 82 5.98 -24.73 -5.98
N ALA A 83 5.38 -25.90 -5.81
CA ALA A 83 4.21 -26.31 -6.58
C ALA A 83 3.13 -25.23 -6.48
N ALA A 84 2.60 -24.82 -7.64
CA ALA A 84 1.52 -23.86 -7.74
C ALA A 84 0.37 -24.27 -6.80
N GLN A 85 0.00 -23.37 -5.87
CA GLN A 85 -1.24 -23.52 -5.13
C GLN A 85 -2.42 -23.56 -6.13
N PRO A 86 -3.38 -24.49 -5.97
CA PRO A 86 -4.57 -24.49 -6.81
C PRO A 86 -5.35 -23.19 -6.62
N ALA A 87 -5.81 -22.63 -7.74
CA ALA A 87 -6.65 -21.44 -7.75
C ALA A 87 -7.92 -21.63 -6.88
N PRO A 88 -8.39 -20.58 -6.17
CA PRO A 88 -9.65 -20.65 -5.46
C PRO A 88 -10.80 -20.90 -6.46
N LYS A 89 -11.64 -21.89 -6.14
CA LYS A 89 -12.86 -22.22 -6.86
C LYS A 89 -13.82 -21.03 -6.81
N PRO A 90 -14.45 -20.61 -7.93
CA PRO A 90 -15.48 -19.57 -7.90
C PRO A 90 -16.58 -19.96 -6.91
N ALA A 91 -16.89 -19.06 -5.98
CA ALA A 91 -18.09 -19.18 -5.16
C ALA A 91 -19.29 -19.11 -6.10
N ALA A 92 -20.10 -20.17 -6.11
CA ALA A 92 -21.38 -20.14 -6.79
C ALA A 92 -22.24 -19.04 -6.16
N GLU A 93 -22.68 -18.10 -7.00
CA GLU A 93 -23.76 -17.16 -6.68
C GLU A 93 -24.99 -17.97 -6.28
N THR A 94 -25.30 -18.00 -4.98
CA THR A 94 -26.61 -18.44 -4.51
C THR A 94 -27.62 -17.39 -4.96
N ALA A 95 -28.43 -17.79 -5.93
CA ALA A 95 -29.53 -17.02 -6.47
C ALA A 95 -30.43 -16.42 -5.37
N ALA A 96 -30.81 -15.16 -5.59
CA ALA A 96 -31.78 -14.42 -4.80
C ALA A 96 -33.13 -15.16 -4.71
N PRO A 97 -33.74 -15.30 -3.52
CA PRO A 97 -35.15 -15.61 -3.43
C PRO A 97 -35.98 -14.37 -3.80
N ALA A 98 -36.90 -14.58 -4.74
CA ALA A 98 -37.85 -13.60 -5.24
C ALA A 98 -38.73 -12.97 -4.14
N PRO A 99 -39.16 -11.70 -4.28
CA PRO A 99 -40.13 -11.10 -3.37
C PRO A 99 -41.48 -11.80 -3.52
N ALA A 100 -41.96 -12.41 -2.43
CA ALA A 100 -43.35 -12.84 -2.33
C ALA A 100 -44.25 -11.60 -2.28
N ALA A 101 -45.12 -11.45 -3.29
CA ALA A 101 -46.15 -10.42 -3.31
C ALA A 101 -47.16 -10.66 -2.17
N PRO A 102 -47.51 -9.64 -1.35
CA PRO A 102 -48.62 -9.76 -0.43
C PRO A 102 -49.95 -9.78 -1.20
N PRO A 103 -50.90 -10.66 -0.83
CA PRO A 103 -52.22 -10.72 -1.47
C PRO A 103 -53.04 -9.47 -1.18
N GLN A 104 -53.67 -8.94 -2.23
CA GLN A 104 -54.74 -7.95 -2.18
C GLN A 104 -55.87 -8.42 -1.24
N ALA A 105 -56.23 -7.57 -0.28
CA ALA A 105 -57.55 -7.58 0.36
C ALA A 105 -58.33 -6.35 -0.10
N ALA A 106 -59.51 -6.59 -0.67
CA ALA A 106 -60.45 -5.59 -1.17
C ALA A 106 -61.26 -4.92 -0.01
N PRO A 107 -61.92 -3.76 -0.24
CA PRO A 107 -62.42 -2.82 0.76
C PRO A 107 -63.93 -3.01 1.06
N PRO A 108 -64.67 -2.02 1.61
CA PRO A 108 -64.59 -1.34 2.91
C PRO A 108 -65.88 -1.61 3.75
N LYS A 109 -65.90 -1.23 5.04
CA LYS A 109 -67.17 -0.99 5.75
C LYS A 109 -67.06 0.27 6.64
N ALA A 110 -68.04 1.13 6.48
CA ALA A 110 -68.09 2.53 6.89
C ALA A 110 -68.36 2.75 8.40
N GLU A 111 -67.76 3.83 8.93
CA GLU A 111 -68.25 4.91 9.83
C GLU A 111 -69.23 4.61 11.00
N PRO A 112 -69.18 5.37 12.15
CA PRO A 112 -69.16 6.85 12.16
C PRO A 112 -68.29 7.58 13.21
N THR A 113 -67.96 8.83 12.84
CA THR A 113 -67.55 10.05 13.58
C THR A 113 -68.64 10.50 14.59
N PRO A 114 -68.50 11.44 15.59
CA PRO A 114 -67.58 12.60 15.76
C PRO A 114 -67.01 12.74 17.22
N ALA A 115 -66.19 13.71 17.67
CA ALA A 115 -66.16 15.16 17.43
C ALA A 115 -64.87 15.83 17.97
N ALA A 116 -64.49 16.95 17.31
CA ALA A 116 -63.94 18.23 17.80
C ALA A 116 -62.82 18.22 18.88
N ALA A 117 -61.71 18.97 18.78
CA ALA A 117 -61.57 20.32 18.24
C ALA A 117 -60.09 20.64 17.88
N ALA A 118 -59.89 21.40 16.80
CA ALA A 118 -58.75 22.30 16.59
C ALA A 118 -59.07 23.68 17.24
N PRO A 119 -58.21 24.73 17.24
CA PRO A 119 -56.87 24.88 16.62
C PRO A 119 -55.83 25.61 17.51
N THR A 120 -54.55 25.62 17.10
CA THR A 120 -53.77 26.86 16.83
C THR A 120 -52.37 26.56 16.30
N PRO A 121 -51.88 27.31 15.28
CA PRO A 121 -50.53 27.20 14.75
C PRO A 121 -49.58 28.19 15.44
N GLN A 122 -48.39 27.73 15.86
CA GLN A 122 -47.33 28.64 16.30
C GLN A 122 -46.24 28.73 15.23
N SER A 123 -46.30 29.85 14.53
CA SER A 123 -45.26 30.45 13.70
C SER A 123 -43.98 30.66 14.52
N GLY A 124 -42.82 30.41 13.91
CA GLY A 124 -41.53 30.64 14.55
C GLY A 124 -40.34 30.19 13.71
N ALA A 125 -40.06 30.92 12.64
CA ALA A 125 -38.79 30.86 11.93
C ALA A 125 -37.63 31.34 12.84
N ALA A 126 -36.52 30.61 12.85
CA ALA A 126 -35.21 31.18 13.16
C ALA A 126 -34.10 30.31 12.53
N ALA A 127 -33.26 30.97 11.74
CA ALA A 127 -32.16 30.43 10.95
C ALA A 127 -30.98 29.93 11.81
N PRO A 128 -30.08 29.10 11.26
CA PRO A 128 -28.81 28.76 11.89
C PRO A 128 -27.92 30.00 12.00
N VAL A 129 -27.44 30.28 13.21
CA VAL A 129 -26.44 31.30 13.50
C VAL A 129 -25.08 30.92 12.88
N PRO A 130 -24.42 31.81 12.11
CA PRO A 130 -23.04 31.64 11.70
C PRO A 130 -22.07 31.94 12.86
N PRO A 131 -20.89 31.31 12.94
CA PRO A 131 -19.84 31.71 13.86
C PRO A 131 -19.29 33.09 13.45
N ALA A 132 -19.31 34.03 14.39
CA ALA A 132 -18.77 35.36 14.27
C ALA A 132 -17.23 35.36 14.35
N ASP A 133 -16.62 36.19 13.50
CA ASP A 133 -15.39 36.98 13.71
C ASP A 133 -14.12 36.28 14.25
N GLN A 134 -13.19 36.01 13.33
CA GLN A 134 -11.81 36.51 13.46
C GLN A 134 -11.83 38.03 13.20
N PRO A 135 -11.01 38.89 13.86
CA PRO A 135 -9.56 38.73 13.92
C PRO A 135 -8.89 39.23 15.23
N SER A 136 -7.64 38.83 15.47
CA SER A 136 -6.58 39.69 16.03
C SER A 136 -5.22 39.03 15.80
N GLU A 137 -4.48 39.61 14.86
CA GLU A 137 -3.04 39.51 14.72
C GLU A 137 -2.39 40.15 15.95
N ASP A 138 -1.82 39.32 16.83
CA ASP A 138 -0.90 39.77 17.87
C ASP A 138 0.44 39.05 17.67
N ASP A 139 1.31 39.74 16.92
CA ASP A 139 2.67 40.08 17.33
C ASP A 139 3.57 38.95 17.89
N GLN A 140 4.23 38.23 16.98
CA GLN A 140 5.60 37.77 17.25
C GLN A 140 6.56 38.89 16.82
N PRO A 141 7.48 39.33 17.68
CA PRO A 141 8.84 38.82 17.52
C PRO A 141 9.66 38.76 18.83
N ALA A 142 10.22 37.59 19.14
CA ALA A 142 11.41 37.51 20.00
C ALA A 142 12.33 36.36 19.57
N ARG A 143 12.97 36.53 18.41
CA ARG A 143 14.25 35.89 18.11
C ARG A 143 15.32 36.49 19.03
N ARG A 144 15.50 35.92 20.22
CA ARG A 144 16.61 36.22 21.13
C ARG A 144 17.60 35.07 21.07
N GLY A 145 18.81 35.39 20.60
CA GLY A 145 19.74 34.48 19.96
C GLY A 145 20.37 33.39 20.83
N LEU A 146 20.79 32.32 20.16
CA LEU A 146 21.76 31.35 20.66
C LEU A 146 22.77 30.96 19.55
N PHE A 147 23.21 31.96 18.77
CA PHE A 147 24.45 31.89 18.01
C PHE A 147 25.36 32.99 18.54
N GLY A 148 26.40 32.61 19.29
CA GLY A 148 27.52 33.50 19.63
C GLY A 148 27.93 33.49 21.10
N ARG A 149 28.65 32.45 21.53
CA ARG A 149 29.95 32.53 22.24
C ARG A 149 30.55 31.13 22.33
#